data_AF-A0A416GGD1-F1
#
_entry.id   AF-A0A416GGD1-F1
#
_cell.length_a   1.000
_cell.length_b   1.000
_cell.length_c   1.000
_cell.angle_alpha   90.00
_cell.angle_beta   90.00
_cell.angle_gamma   90.00
#
_symmetry.space_group_name_H-M   'P 1'
#
loop_
_entity.id
_entity.type
_entity.pdbx_description
1 polymer ?
#
loop_
_entity_poly.entity_id
_entity_poly.type
_entity_poly.pdbx_seq_one_letter_code
_entity_poly.pdbx_strand_id
1 'polypeptide(L)'
;MTTETSEKKSLNFVEEIVTADLAAGKNDGRLQTRFPPEPNGYLHIGHAKAICMDFGIAQKYGGVCNLRFDDTNPTKEDVEYVEAIKEDIKWLGFEWGNEYYASDYFQQLWDFAVRLIKEGKAYIDEQSAEQIAAQKGTPTQPGTNSPYRDRPIEESLELFNKMNSGELEEGSMVLRAKIDMANPNMHFRDPIIYRIINKEHHRTGSKWKAYPMYDFAHGQSDFFEGVTHSLCTLEFVVHRPLYNLFIDWLKEGQDLEDHRPRQYEFNKLNLNYTLMSKRNLLIMVQNGLVNGWDDPRMPTLCGFRRRGYSPESIRNFVNKIGYTTYDALNDFALLESAVREDLNSRATRVSAVINPVKLILTNYPEGQVEELEAINNPEDPNSGTHTIEFSRELWMEREDFMEDAPKKYFRMTPGQEVRLKNAYIVKCTGCKKDENGNITEVYAEYDPTTKSGMINSNRKVKGTLHWVSCNHCLKAEVRLYDRLWKCENPRDELANIREAQNCSALDAMKQMMNPDSLKVLNECYVEKFLSEAKPLDYLQFQRIGYFTMDKDSTPDHLIFNRTVGLKDTWNKINK
;
A
#
# COMPACT_ATOMS: atom_id res chain seq x y z
N MET A 1 15.00 -38.74 -0.61
CA MET A 1 13.66 -38.34 -0.13
C MET A 1 13.84 -37.59 1.17
N THR A 2 14.12 -36.30 1.07
CA THR A 2 14.13 -35.38 2.21
C THR A 2 12.69 -34.97 2.46
N THR A 3 12.13 -35.48 3.56
CA THR A 3 10.85 -35.01 4.10
C THR A 3 11.02 -33.55 4.51
N GLU A 4 10.52 -32.63 3.70
CA GLU A 4 10.23 -31.27 4.12
C GLU A 4 9.16 -31.34 5.21
N THR A 5 9.58 -31.13 6.46
CA THR A 5 8.68 -30.75 7.53
C THR A 5 8.11 -29.38 7.20
N SER A 6 6.96 -29.34 6.54
CA SER A 6 6.16 -28.11 6.46
C SER A 6 5.77 -27.73 7.89
N GLU A 7 6.34 -26.65 8.43
CA GLU A 7 5.85 -26.07 9.68
C GLU A 7 4.35 -25.80 9.51
N LYS A 8 3.51 -26.46 10.34
CA LYS A 8 2.08 -26.17 10.37
C LYS A 8 1.90 -24.72 10.83
N LYS A 9 1.72 -23.82 9.88
CA LYS A 9 1.40 -22.41 10.14
C LYS A 9 0.13 -22.36 10.97
N SER A 10 0.19 -21.74 12.16
CA SER A 10 -0.99 -21.54 13.01
C SER A 10 -2.04 -20.77 12.22
N LEU A 11 -3.29 -21.22 12.29
CA LEU A 11 -4.41 -20.47 11.74
C LEU A 11 -4.58 -19.15 12.50
N ASN A 12 -5.04 -18.12 11.81
CA ASN A 12 -5.53 -16.93 12.49
C ASN A 12 -6.98 -17.12 12.97
N PHE A 13 -7.46 -16.27 13.88
CA PHE A 13 -8.79 -16.44 14.49
C PHE A 13 -9.95 -16.42 13.48
N VAL A 14 -9.82 -15.66 12.37
CA VAL A 14 -10.85 -15.64 11.31
C VAL A 14 -10.84 -16.97 10.56
N GLU A 15 -9.66 -17.51 10.26
CA GLU A 15 -9.52 -18.84 9.66
C GLU A 15 -10.06 -19.96 10.56
N GLU A 16 -9.88 -19.86 11.87
CA GLU A 16 -10.47 -20.80 12.83
C GLU A 16 -12.01 -20.76 12.78
N ILE A 17 -12.60 -19.56 12.75
CA ILE A 17 -14.05 -19.36 12.63
C ILE A 17 -14.58 -19.93 11.31
N VAL A 18 -13.96 -19.58 10.18
CA VAL A 18 -14.36 -20.08 8.86
C VAL A 18 -14.25 -21.60 8.79
N THR A 19 -13.16 -22.17 9.31
CA THR A 19 -12.97 -23.63 9.32
C THR A 19 -14.05 -24.32 10.15
N ALA A 20 -14.38 -23.78 11.33
CA ALA A 20 -15.43 -24.32 12.19
C ALA A 20 -16.82 -24.22 11.55
N ASP A 21 -17.16 -23.07 10.95
CA ASP A 21 -18.44 -22.84 10.30
C ASP A 21 -18.63 -23.75 9.08
N LEU A 22 -17.60 -23.92 8.25
CA LEU A 22 -17.62 -24.84 7.11
C LEU A 22 -17.74 -26.31 7.55
N ALA A 23 -17.01 -26.71 8.59
CA ALA A 23 -17.10 -28.07 9.15
C ALA A 23 -18.48 -28.38 9.74
N ALA A 24 -19.17 -27.37 10.27
CA ALA A 24 -20.53 -27.46 10.78
C ALA A 24 -21.60 -27.44 9.67
N GLY A 25 -21.23 -27.27 8.40
CA GLY A 25 -22.17 -27.18 7.28
C GLY A 25 -23.00 -25.89 7.27
N LYS A 26 -22.57 -24.85 8.00
CA LYS A 26 -23.30 -23.59 8.11
C LYS A 26 -23.35 -22.86 6.76
N ASN A 27 -24.43 -22.11 6.52
CA ASN A 27 -24.69 -21.44 5.23
C ASN A 27 -24.65 -22.39 4.03
N ASP A 28 -25.13 -23.62 4.19
CA ASP A 28 -25.04 -24.71 3.20
C ASP A 28 -23.59 -25.01 2.74
N GLY A 29 -22.62 -24.82 3.63
CA GLY A 29 -21.20 -25.00 3.32
C GLY A 29 -20.62 -23.90 2.43
N ARG A 30 -21.32 -22.78 2.25
CA ARG A 30 -20.85 -21.64 1.44
C ARG A 30 -20.01 -20.68 2.27
N LEU A 31 -18.95 -20.18 1.64
CA LEU A 31 -18.16 -19.05 2.13
C LEU A 31 -18.25 -17.90 1.14
N GLN A 32 -18.70 -16.76 1.63
CA GLN A 32 -18.70 -15.51 0.88
C GLN A 32 -18.27 -14.34 1.76
N THR A 33 -17.25 -13.63 1.30
CA THR A 33 -16.69 -12.39 1.86
C THR A 33 -16.90 -11.24 0.88
N ARG A 34 -16.49 -10.03 1.28
CA ARG A 34 -16.46 -8.85 0.38
C ARG A 34 -15.37 -7.88 0.81
N PHE A 35 -14.78 -7.18 -0.15
CA PHE A 35 -13.99 -5.98 0.09
C PHE A 35 -14.83 -4.75 -0.30
N PRO A 36 -15.26 -3.91 0.66
CA PRO A 36 -16.22 -2.83 0.39
C PRO A 36 -15.61 -1.40 0.47
N PRO A 37 -14.67 -0.99 -0.40
CA PRO A 37 -14.07 0.34 -0.32
C PRO A 37 -15.06 1.45 -0.74
N GLU A 38 -14.98 2.60 -0.07
CA GLU A 38 -15.57 3.84 -0.58
C GLU A 38 -14.73 4.37 -1.77
N PRO A 39 -15.33 4.69 -2.94
CA PRO A 39 -14.60 5.16 -4.12
C PRO A 39 -14.27 6.66 -4.04
N ASN A 40 -13.59 7.08 -2.97
CA ASN A 40 -13.26 8.48 -2.68
C ASN A 40 -11.76 8.76 -2.48
N GLY A 41 -10.91 7.81 -2.87
CA GLY A 41 -9.47 7.93 -2.75
C GLY A 41 -8.77 6.65 -3.16
N TYR A 42 -7.48 6.78 -3.50
CA TYR A 42 -6.61 5.65 -3.80
C TYR A 42 -6.43 4.73 -2.60
N LEU A 43 -6.26 3.43 -2.88
CA LEU A 43 -5.93 2.46 -1.85
C LEU A 43 -4.50 2.70 -1.35
N HIS A 44 -4.31 2.45 -0.06
CA HIS A 44 -3.02 2.47 0.62
C HIS A 44 -2.68 1.13 1.23
N ILE A 45 -1.45 0.95 1.71
CA ILE A 45 -0.95 -0.30 2.30
C ILE A 45 -1.86 -0.87 3.40
N GLY A 46 -2.53 -0.01 4.18
CA GLY A 46 -3.55 -0.46 5.12
C GLY A 46 -4.73 -1.24 4.51
N HIS A 47 -5.15 -0.88 3.29
CA HIS A 47 -6.17 -1.61 2.55
C HIS A 47 -5.65 -2.94 2.02
N ALA A 48 -4.36 -3.08 1.70
CA ALA A 48 -3.81 -4.39 1.31
C ALA A 48 -4.00 -5.44 2.40
N LYS A 49 -3.97 -5.06 3.69
CA LYS A 49 -4.29 -5.98 4.79
C LYS A 49 -5.74 -6.48 4.73
N ALA A 50 -6.70 -5.59 4.47
CA ALA A 50 -8.10 -5.98 4.30
C ALA A 50 -8.32 -6.82 3.04
N ILE A 51 -7.73 -6.42 1.90
CA ILE A 51 -7.80 -7.19 0.64
C ILE A 51 -7.25 -8.60 0.83
N CYS A 52 -6.06 -8.75 1.44
CA CYS A 52 -5.47 -10.07 1.69
C CYS A 52 -6.32 -10.92 2.65
N MET A 53 -7.09 -10.30 3.55
CA MET A 53 -8.01 -10.99 4.44
C MET A 53 -9.25 -11.45 3.68
N ASP A 54 -9.97 -10.51 3.06
CA ASP A 54 -11.25 -10.76 2.39
C ASP A 54 -11.10 -11.75 1.21
N PHE A 55 -10.18 -11.45 0.30
CA PHE A 55 -9.93 -12.28 -0.88
C PHE A 55 -9.14 -13.54 -0.54
N GLY A 56 -8.15 -13.43 0.36
CA GLY A 56 -7.31 -14.56 0.73
C GLY A 56 -8.06 -15.67 1.46
N ILE A 57 -9.01 -15.33 2.34
CA ILE A 57 -9.88 -16.33 2.98
C ILE A 57 -10.79 -17.02 1.97
N ALA A 58 -11.46 -16.25 1.09
CA ALA A 58 -12.30 -16.83 0.05
C ALA A 58 -11.49 -17.78 -0.84
N GLN A 59 -10.33 -17.35 -1.34
CA GLN A 59 -9.46 -18.17 -2.18
C GLN A 59 -8.98 -19.45 -1.48
N LYS A 60 -8.56 -19.37 -0.21
CA LYS A 60 -8.02 -20.50 0.55
C LYS A 60 -9.05 -21.61 0.79
N TYR A 61 -10.31 -21.24 1.02
CA TYR A 61 -11.38 -22.18 1.36
C TYR A 61 -12.38 -22.42 0.22
N GLY A 62 -12.07 -21.99 -1.01
CA GLY A 62 -12.92 -22.21 -2.19
C GLY A 62 -14.23 -21.42 -2.17
N GLY A 63 -14.26 -20.29 -1.47
CA GLY A 63 -15.39 -19.36 -1.43
C GLY A 63 -15.32 -18.27 -2.50
N VAL A 64 -16.24 -17.30 -2.38
CA VAL A 64 -16.33 -16.12 -3.26
C VAL A 64 -16.04 -14.84 -2.48
N CYS A 65 -15.24 -13.93 -3.02
CA CYS A 65 -15.10 -12.59 -2.48
C CYS A 65 -15.68 -11.57 -3.48
N ASN A 66 -16.64 -10.78 -3.03
CA ASN A 66 -17.20 -9.69 -3.84
C ASN A 66 -16.32 -8.43 -3.73
N LEU A 67 -16.31 -7.61 -4.77
CA LEU A 67 -15.89 -6.21 -4.71
C LEU A 67 -17.15 -5.36 -4.67
N ARG A 68 -17.39 -4.65 -3.57
CA ARG A 68 -18.50 -3.69 -3.46
C ARG A 68 -17.95 -2.28 -3.35
N PHE A 69 -18.40 -1.35 -4.19
CA PHE A 69 -18.17 0.05 -3.91
C PHE A 69 -19.23 0.55 -2.92
N ASP A 70 -18.82 0.99 -1.73
CA ASP A 70 -19.72 1.55 -0.72
C ASP A 70 -20.02 3.01 -1.06
N ASP A 71 -20.70 3.20 -2.20
CA ASP A 71 -20.96 4.48 -2.85
C ASP A 71 -22.24 5.15 -2.33
N THR A 72 -22.38 5.26 -1.01
CA THR A 72 -23.57 5.89 -0.39
C THR A 72 -23.47 7.41 -0.30
N ASN A 73 -22.32 8.01 -0.65
CA ASN A 73 -22.03 9.41 -0.42
C ASN A 73 -21.68 10.18 -1.71
N PRO A 74 -22.67 10.81 -2.36
CA PRO A 74 -22.49 11.47 -3.67
C PRO A 74 -21.52 12.66 -3.66
N THR A 75 -21.02 13.10 -2.49
CA THR A 75 -20.15 14.28 -2.38
C THR A 75 -18.68 14.00 -2.68
N LYS A 76 -18.23 12.75 -2.65
CA LYS A 76 -16.80 12.39 -2.58
C LYS A 76 -16.35 11.36 -3.61
N GLU A 77 -17.23 10.93 -4.50
CA GLU A 77 -17.03 9.73 -5.31
C GLU A 77 -16.68 10.10 -6.76
N ASP A 78 -15.66 9.43 -7.31
CA ASP A 78 -15.18 9.65 -8.67
C ASP A 78 -14.93 8.29 -9.37
N VAL A 79 -15.22 8.25 -10.67
CA VAL A 79 -14.97 7.08 -11.54
C VAL A 79 -13.47 6.76 -11.59
N GLU A 80 -12.60 7.76 -11.46
CA GLU A 80 -11.15 7.55 -11.37
C GLU A 80 -10.77 6.59 -10.23
N TYR A 81 -11.38 6.74 -9.05
CA TYR A 81 -11.07 5.90 -7.89
C TYR A 81 -11.59 4.49 -8.05
N VAL A 82 -12.73 4.29 -8.70
CA VAL A 82 -13.30 2.96 -9.01
C VAL A 82 -12.29 2.14 -9.82
N GLU A 83 -11.76 2.70 -10.90
CA GLU A 83 -10.82 2.01 -11.77
C GLU A 83 -9.45 1.81 -11.09
N ALA A 84 -8.95 2.80 -10.33
CA ALA A 84 -7.71 2.66 -9.56
C ALA A 84 -7.80 1.54 -8.49
N ILE A 85 -8.92 1.44 -7.77
CA ILE A 85 -9.18 0.38 -6.80
C ILE A 85 -9.13 -1.00 -7.48
N LYS A 86 -9.79 -1.13 -8.64
CA LYS A 86 -9.83 -2.37 -9.44
C LYS A 86 -8.44 -2.77 -9.93
N GLU A 87 -7.66 -1.81 -10.42
CA GLU A 87 -6.28 -2.02 -10.84
C GLU A 87 -5.41 -2.50 -9.68
N ASP A 88 -5.51 -1.87 -8.51
CA ASP A 88 -4.73 -2.21 -7.33
C ASP A 88 -5.05 -3.62 -6.78
N ILE A 89 -6.33 -4.01 -6.77
CA ILE A 89 -6.75 -5.37 -6.36
C ILE A 89 -6.19 -6.42 -7.34
N LYS A 90 -6.33 -6.18 -8.66
CA LYS A 90 -5.78 -7.06 -9.69
C LYS A 90 -4.26 -7.15 -9.61
N TRP A 91 -3.59 -6.02 -9.39
CA TRP A 91 -2.14 -5.98 -9.22
C TRP A 91 -1.69 -6.81 -8.03
N LEU A 92 -2.41 -6.79 -6.90
CA LEU A 92 -2.14 -7.68 -5.76
C LEU A 92 -2.36 -9.18 -6.04
N GLY A 93 -2.87 -9.53 -7.22
CA GLY A 93 -3.08 -10.91 -7.67
C GLY A 93 -4.40 -11.50 -7.17
N PHE A 94 -5.40 -10.66 -6.89
CA PHE A 94 -6.73 -11.10 -6.49
C PHE A 94 -7.76 -10.79 -7.59
N GLU A 95 -8.79 -11.62 -7.64
CA GLU A 95 -9.96 -11.45 -8.50
C GLU A 95 -11.22 -11.51 -7.65
N TRP A 96 -12.19 -10.65 -7.95
CA TRP A 96 -13.51 -10.69 -7.33
C TRP A 96 -14.45 -11.59 -8.11
N GLY A 97 -15.40 -12.23 -7.41
CA GLY A 97 -16.46 -12.99 -8.05
C GLY A 97 -17.49 -12.08 -8.70
N ASN A 98 -17.98 -11.09 -7.94
CA ASN A 98 -18.99 -10.15 -8.40
C ASN A 98 -18.55 -8.70 -8.08
N GLU A 99 -18.93 -7.77 -8.96
CA GLU A 99 -18.79 -6.33 -8.75
C GLU A 99 -20.16 -5.74 -8.41
N TYR A 100 -20.27 -5.10 -7.25
CA TYR A 100 -21.50 -4.49 -6.75
C TYR A 100 -21.28 -3.01 -6.38
N TYR A 101 -22.38 -2.27 -6.33
CA TYR A 101 -22.42 -0.89 -5.86
C TYR A 101 -23.54 -0.80 -4.82
N ALA A 102 -23.27 -0.20 -3.66
CA ALA A 102 -24.29 0.00 -2.63
C ALA A 102 -25.48 0.82 -3.19
N SER A 103 -25.22 1.70 -4.15
CA SER A 103 -26.23 2.47 -4.87
C SER A 103 -27.21 1.64 -5.70
N ASP A 104 -26.85 0.42 -6.10
CA ASP A 104 -27.77 -0.52 -6.76
C ASP A 104 -28.90 -0.94 -5.81
N TYR A 105 -28.66 -0.88 -4.49
CA TYR A 105 -29.62 -1.27 -3.45
C TYR A 105 -30.45 -0.10 -2.89
N PHE A 106 -30.28 1.14 -3.38
CA PHE A 106 -30.99 2.30 -2.81
C PHE A 106 -32.51 2.14 -2.78
N GLN A 107 -33.10 1.50 -3.79
CA GLN A 107 -34.54 1.22 -3.79
C GLN A 107 -34.92 0.22 -2.68
N GLN A 108 -34.16 -0.88 -2.54
CA GLN A 108 -34.42 -1.87 -1.50
C GLN A 108 -34.23 -1.29 -0.09
N LEU A 109 -33.22 -0.44 0.09
CA LEU A 109 -32.97 0.28 1.35
C LEU A 109 -34.09 1.26 1.66
N TRP A 110 -34.60 1.97 0.64
CA TRP A 110 -35.73 2.89 0.77
C TRP A 110 -37.01 2.14 1.18
N ASP A 111 -37.33 1.05 0.49
CA ASP A 111 -38.51 0.23 0.78
C ASP A 111 -38.42 -0.38 2.19
N PHE A 112 -37.23 -0.78 2.62
CA PHE A 112 -36.97 -1.23 3.98
C PHE A 112 -37.18 -0.10 5.01
N ALA A 113 -36.68 1.10 4.76
CA ALA A 113 -36.92 2.27 5.62
C ALA A 113 -38.42 2.60 5.73
N VAL A 114 -39.16 2.56 4.61
CA VAL A 114 -40.62 2.71 4.60
C VAL A 114 -41.30 1.63 5.46
N ARG A 115 -40.86 0.38 5.39
CA ARG A 115 -41.36 -0.70 6.25
C ARG A 115 -41.10 -0.40 7.73
N LEU A 116 -39.90 0.05 8.09
CA LEU A 116 -39.58 0.41 9.47
C LEU A 116 -40.46 1.55 9.99
N ILE A 117 -40.79 2.55 9.18
CA ILE A 117 -41.74 3.61 9.56
C ILE A 117 -43.13 3.01 9.83
N LYS A 118 -43.63 2.15 8.94
CA LYS A 118 -44.94 1.49 9.09
C LYS A 118 -45.02 0.58 10.33
N GLU A 119 -43.91 -0.02 10.73
CA GLU A 119 -43.80 -0.82 11.94
C GLU A 119 -43.56 0.02 13.21
N GLY A 120 -43.51 1.36 13.10
CA GLY A 120 -43.21 2.26 14.22
C GLY A 120 -41.76 2.21 14.70
N LYS A 121 -40.86 1.60 13.93
CA LYS A 121 -39.42 1.42 14.20
C LYS A 121 -38.55 2.52 13.59
N ALA A 122 -39.12 3.50 12.92
CA ALA A 122 -38.41 4.69 12.43
C ALA A 122 -39.34 5.90 12.39
N TYR A 123 -38.76 7.10 12.50
CA TYR A 123 -39.50 8.36 12.51
C TYR A 123 -38.66 9.51 11.93
N ILE A 124 -39.33 10.56 11.43
CA ILE A 124 -38.67 11.76 10.92
C ILE A 124 -38.36 12.73 12.07
N ASP A 125 -37.12 13.18 12.13
CA ASP A 125 -36.63 14.14 13.12
C ASP A 125 -36.21 15.43 12.41
N GLU A 126 -36.78 16.56 12.82
CA GLU A 126 -36.51 17.89 12.26
C GLU A 126 -35.60 18.73 13.18
N GLN A 127 -35.02 18.10 14.19
CA GLN A 127 -34.04 18.75 15.05
C GLN A 127 -32.72 18.98 14.33
N SER A 128 -32.02 20.04 14.74
CA SER A 128 -30.67 20.31 14.24
C SER A 128 -29.69 19.24 14.67
N ALA A 129 -28.57 19.11 13.96
CA ALA A 129 -27.52 18.16 14.31
C ALA A 129 -26.98 18.37 15.75
N GLU A 130 -26.87 19.63 16.20
CA GLU A 130 -26.45 19.99 17.55
C GLU A 130 -27.47 19.52 18.60
N GLN A 131 -28.76 19.67 18.32
CA GLN A 131 -29.84 19.23 19.21
C GLN A 131 -29.85 17.71 19.33
N ILE A 132 -29.75 16.99 18.21
CA ILE A 132 -29.66 15.52 18.20
C ILE A 132 -28.44 15.05 18.98
N ALA A 133 -27.28 15.69 18.78
CA ALA A 133 -26.05 15.36 19.50
C ALA A 133 -26.19 15.59 21.01
N ALA A 134 -26.79 16.71 21.43
CA ALA A 134 -27.03 17.00 22.84
C ALA A 134 -28.00 15.99 23.50
N GLN A 135 -29.05 15.58 22.79
CA GLN A 135 -30.02 14.59 23.26
C GLN A 135 -29.47 13.19 23.40
N LYS A 136 -28.40 12.85 22.65
CA LYS A 136 -27.76 11.55 22.81
C LYS A 136 -27.18 11.34 24.19
N GLY A 137 -26.98 12.38 25.01
CA GLY A 137 -26.37 12.26 26.32
C GLY A 137 -24.92 11.79 26.24
N THR A 138 -24.45 11.11 27.28
CA THR A 138 -23.08 10.58 27.39
C THR A 138 -23.11 9.08 27.69
N PRO A 139 -21.96 8.37 27.68
CA PRO A 139 -21.93 6.97 28.14
C PRO A 139 -22.47 6.76 29.55
N THR A 140 -22.47 7.80 30.39
CA THR A 140 -22.95 7.76 31.79
C THR A 140 -24.31 8.42 32.00
N GLN A 141 -24.81 9.17 31.03
CA GLN A 141 -26.11 9.86 31.11
C GLN A 141 -27.03 9.37 29.99
N PRO A 142 -28.23 8.86 30.29
CA PRO A 142 -29.17 8.43 29.26
C PRO A 142 -29.56 9.59 28.35
N GLY A 143 -29.85 9.28 27.08
CA GLY A 143 -30.37 10.26 26.16
C GLY A 143 -31.83 10.59 26.41
N THR A 144 -32.32 11.64 25.76
CA THR A 144 -33.72 12.09 25.85
C THR A 144 -34.41 11.94 24.50
N ASN A 145 -35.67 11.49 24.53
CA ASN A 145 -36.46 11.33 23.32
C ASN A 145 -36.60 12.67 22.58
N SER A 146 -36.50 12.60 21.25
CA SER A 146 -36.88 13.71 20.38
C SER A 146 -38.36 14.07 20.60
N PRO A 147 -38.76 15.36 20.58
CA PRO A 147 -40.17 15.74 20.59
C PRO A 147 -40.93 15.17 19.38
N TYR A 148 -40.21 14.75 18.35
CA TYR A 148 -40.73 14.18 17.12
C TYR A 148 -40.78 12.65 17.12
N ARG A 149 -40.30 12.01 18.19
CA ARG A 149 -40.17 10.55 18.28
C ARG A 149 -41.50 9.84 18.07
N ASP A 150 -42.58 10.39 18.59
CA ASP A 150 -43.92 9.77 18.57
C ASP A 150 -44.86 10.41 17.55
N ARG A 151 -44.31 10.99 16.47
CA ARG A 151 -45.10 11.41 15.32
C ARG A 151 -45.96 10.26 14.76
N PRO A 152 -47.16 10.56 14.21
CA PRO A 152 -47.94 9.62 13.44
C PRO A 152 -47.14 8.98 12.30
N ILE A 153 -47.48 7.73 11.99
CA ILE A 153 -46.83 6.94 10.93
C ILE A 153 -47.03 7.62 9.58
N GLU A 154 -48.25 8.07 9.30
CA GLU A 154 -48.64 8.72 8.05
C GLU A 154 -47.86 10.02 7.82
N GLU A 155 -47.68 10.83 8.87
CA GLU A 155 -46.88 12.06 8.84
C GLU A 155 -45.41 11.75 8.55
N SER A 156 -44.84 10.73 9.20
CA SER A 156 -43.46 10.32 8.95
C SER A 156 -43.25 9.80 7.53
N LEU A 157 -44.22 9.08 6.97
CA LEU A 157 -44.16 8.60 5.58
C LEU A 157 -44.22 9.75 4.58
N GLU A 158 -45.11 10.73 4.79
CA GLU A 158 -45.21 11.91 3.93
C GLU A 158 -43.90 12.72 3.94
N LEU A 159 -43.37 13.01 5.13
CA LEU A 159 -42.11 13.74 5.29
C LEU A 159 -40.92 12.96 4.74
N PHE A 160 -40.86 11.64 4.94
CA PHE A 160 -39.78 10.82 4.36
C PHE A 160 -39.79 10.89 2.83
N ASN A 161 -40.95 10.75 2.18
CA ASN A 161 -41.06 10.96 0.73
C ASN A 161 -40.63 12.36 0.32
N LYS A 162 -40.98 13.38 1.11
CA LYS A 162 -40.57 14.77 0.87
C LYS A 162 -39.06 14.97 0.99
N MET A 163 -38.34 14.22 1.85
CA MET A 163 -36.87 14.26 1.91
C MET A 163 -36.22 13.96 0.56
N ASN A 164 -36.86 13.14 -0.30
CA ASN A 164 -36.33 12.78 -1.61
C ASN A 164 -36.77 13.75 -2.74
N SER A 165 -37.57 14.77 -2.45
CA SER A 165 -38.08 15.73 -3.46
C SER A 165 -37.00 16.66 -4.04
N GLY A 166 -35.95 16.94 -3.26
CA GLY A 166 -34.94 17.96 -3.59
C GLY A 166 -35.34 19.39 -3.24
N GLU A 167 -36.50 19.61 -2.61
CA GLU A 167 -36.98 20.93 -2.20
C GLU A 167 -36.46 21.37 -0.82
N LEU A 168 -36.01 20.41 -0.01
CA LEU A 168 -35.62 20.62 1.38
C LEU A 168 -34.13 20.88 1.52
N GLU A 169 -33.74 21.76 2.44
CA GLU A 169 -32.34 22.06 2.71
C GLU A 169 -31.60 20.88 3.35
N GLU A 170 -30.31 20.73 3.06
CA GLU A 170 -29.48 19.70 3.69
C GLU A 170 -29.45 19.90 5.22
N GLY A 171 -29.67 18.82 5.96
CA GLY A 171 -29.71 18.87 7.44
C GLY A 171 -31.01 19.42 8.04
N SER A 172 -31.99 19.82 7.23
CA SER A 172 -33.30 20.28 7.73
C SER A 172 -34.12 19.17 8.41
N MET A 173 -33.93 17.92 7.99
CA MET A 173 -34.53 16.75 8.63
C MET A 173 -33.75 15.47 8.31
N VAL A 174 -33.93 14.45 9.14
CA VAL A 174 -33.31 13.13 9.02
C VAL A 174 -34.32 12.03 9.36
N LEU A 175 -34.13 10.83 8.80
CA LEU A 175 -34.83 9.64 9.28
C LEU A 175 -33.99 8.98 10.37
N ARG A 176 -34.60 8.69 11.52
CA ARG A 176 -33.95 7.98 12.63
C ARG A 176 -34.63 6.64 12.88
N ALA A 177 -33.85 5.61 13.19
CA ALA A 177 -34.39 4.38 13.75
C ALA A 177 -34.90 4.65 15.17
N LYS A 178 -36.05 4.09 15.54
CA LYS A 178 -36.63 4.14 16.88
C LYS A 178 -36.19 2.89 17.64
N ILE A 179 -35.19 3.01 18.51
CA ILE A 179 -34.61 1.92 19.27
C ILE A 179 -34.73 2.25 20.77
N ASP A 180 -33.67 2.78 21.39
CA ASP A 180 -33.62 3.01 22.84
C ASP A 180 -32.67 4.17 23.18
N MET A 181 -33.25 5.33 23.54
CA MET A 181 -32.49 6.52 23.92
C MET A 181 -31.72 6.36 25.24
N ALA A 182 -32.08 5.38 26.09
CA ALA A 182 -31.38 5.10 27.34
C ALA A 182 -30.28 4.03 27.19
N ASN A 183 -30.07 3.49 25.98
CA ASN A 183 -29.17 2.37 25.78
C ASN A 183 -27.71 2.71 26.17
N PRO A 184 -26.96 1.80 26.83
CA PRO A 184 -25.55 2.03 27.12
C PRO A 184 -24.69 2.12 25.87
N ASN A 185 -25.08 1.46 24.77
CA ASN A 185 -24.45 1.66 23.47
C ASN A 185 -25.04 2.91 22.80
N MET A 186 -24.23 3.95 22.61
CA MET A 186 -24.66 5.21 22.00
C MET A 186 -25.16 5.05 20.55
N HIS A 187 -24.76 4.00 19.84
CA HIS A 187 -25.27 3.71 18.49
C HIS A 187 -26.73 3.27 18.47
N PHE A 188 -27.28 2.81 19.61
CA PHE A 188 -28.69 2.43 19.76
C PHE A 188 -29.58 3.62 20.14
N ARG A 189 -28.98 4.79 20.41
CA ARG A 189 -29.72 6.01 20.77
C ARG A 189 -30.27 6.68 19.52
N ASP A 190 -31.31 6.05 18.99
CA ASP A 190 -32.06 6.38 17.78
C ASP A 190 -31.12 6.87 16.65
N PRO A 191 -30.30 5.99 16.04
CA PRO A 191 -29.32 6.36 15.04
C PRO A 191 -29.99 6.94 13.80
N ILE A 192 -29.32 7.88 13.15
CA ILE A 192 -29.73 8.42 11.86
C ILE A 192 -29.53 7.31 10.82
N ILE A 193 -30.54 7.06 10.00
CA ILE A 193 -30.51 6.04 8.94
C ILE A 193 -30.64 6.63 7.54
N TYR A 194 -31.20 7.85 7.38
CA TYR A 194 -31.15 8.63 6.14
C TYR A 194 -30.90 10.12 6.41
N ARG A 195 -30.22 10.77 5.47
CA ARG A 195 -29.98 12.23 5.46
C ARG A 195 -30.23 12.84 4.09
N ILE A 196 -30.60 14.12 4.05
CA ILE A 196 -30.75 14.89 2.80
C ILE A 196 -29.36 15.32 2.30
N ILE A 197 -29.10 15.08 1.02
CA ILE A 197 -27.95 15.60 0.28
C ILE A 197 -28.45 16.00 -1.12
N ASN A 198 -28.42 17.30 -1.43
CA ASN A 198 -28.93 17.83 -2.69
C ASN A 198 -27.85 17.83 -3.78
N LYS A 199 -27.24 16.66 -3.99
CA LYS A 199 -26.23 16.43 -5.03
C LYS A 199 -26.62 15.29 -5.95
N GLU A 200 -26.05 15.29 -7.14
CA GLU A 200 -26.17 14.17 -8.08
C GLU A 200 -25.21 13.06 -7.68
N HIS A 201 -25.69 11.82 -7.80
CA HIS A 201 -24.88 10.62 -7.59
C HIS A 201 -24.21 10.20 -8.89
N HIS A 202 -22.94 9.80 -8.84
CA HIS A 202 -22.18 9.44 -10.04
C HIS A 202 -22.81 8.31 -10.88
N ARG A 203 -23.58 7.40 -10.24
CA ARG A 203 -24.36 6.33 -10.90
C ARG A 203 -25.86 6.56 -11.04
N THR A 204 -26.52 7.10 -10.02
CA THR A 204 -27.99 7.18 -9.97
C THR A 204 -28.52 8.56 -10.33
N GLY A 205 -27.63 9.49 -10.69
CA GLY A 205 -27.94 10.84 -11.15
C GLY A 205 -28.73 11.61 -10.09
N SER A 206 -29.83 12.24 -10.51
CA SER A 206 -30.69 13.06 -9.66
C SER A 206 -31.86 12.30 -9.04
N LYS A 207 -31.94 10.96 -9.20
CA LYS A 207 -33.05 10.13 -8.68
C LYS A 207 -33.21 10.24 -7.16
N TRP A 208 -32.09 10.41 -6.45
CA TRP A 208 -32.06 10.44 -5.00
C TRP A 208 -31.58 11.80 -4.46
N LYS A 209 -32.26 12.29 -3.43
CA LYS A 209 -31.92 13.48 -2.63
C LYS A 209 -31.82 13.14 -1.14
N ALA A 210 -32.25 11.94 -0.76
CA ALA A 210 -32.02 11.36 0.55
C ALA A 210 -31.18 10.09 0.41
N TYR A 211 -30.09 10.00 1.17
CA TYR A 211 -29.11 8.90 1.09
C TYR A 211 -29.02 8.16 2.42
N PRO A 212 -28.86 6.82 2.39
CA PRO A 212 -28.74 6.02 3.59
C PRO A 212 -27.42 6.28 4.32
N MET A 213 -27.41 6.07 5.63
CA MET A 213 -26.19 6.11 6.45
C MET A 213 -25.46 4.76 6.39
N TYR A 214 -24.14 4.77 6.64
CA TYR A 214 -23.28 3.58 6.65
C TYR A 214 -23.90 2.41 7.43
N ASP A 215 -24.28 2.62 8.70
CA ASP A 215 -24.84 1.58 9.56
C ASP A 215 -26.13 0.95 9.01
N PHE A 216 -26.89 1.68 8.17
CA PHE A 216 -28.14 1.21 7.57
C PHE A 216 -27.97 0.61 6.17
N ALA A 217 -26.89 0.93 5.46
CA ALA A 217 -26.60 0.39 4.14
C ALA A 217 -25.71 -0.86 4.21
N HIS A 218 -24.75 -0.88 5.14
CA HIS A 218 -23.64 -1.83 5.12
C HIS A 218 -24.08 -3.28 5.34
N GLY A 219 -24.81 -3.55 6.43
CA GLY A 219 -25.32 -4.90 6.71
C GLY A 219 -26.37 -5.35 5.72
N GLN A 220 -27.26 -4.44 5.33
CA GLN A 220 -28.31 -4.72 4.36
C GLN A 220 -27.71 -5.14 3.01
N SER A 221 -26.65 -4.47 2.57
CA SER A 221 -25.89 -4.85 1.35
C SER A 221 -25.24 -6.23 1.51
N ASP A 222 -24.62 -6.51 2.66
CA ASP A 222 -24.09 -7.86 2.95
C ASP A 222 -25.18 -8.94 2.86
N PHE A 223 -26.38 -8.66 3.36
CA PHE A 223 -27.51 -9.59 3.29
C PHE A 223 -28.00 -9.79 1.85
N PHE A 224 -28.16 -8.71 1.07
CA PHE A 224 -28.62 -8.79 -0.33
C PHE A 224 -27.65 -9.56 -1.23
N GLU A 225 -26.35 -9.47 -0.94
CA GLU A 225 -25.31 -10.20 -1.67
C GLU A 225 -25.17 -11.66 -1.21
N GLY A 226 -25.70 -12.00 -0.04
CA GLY A 226 -25.49 -13.31 0.59
C GLY A 226 -24.10 -13.46 1.22
N VAL A 227 -23.47 -12.37 1.66
CA VAL A 227 -22.23 -12.42 2.45
C VAL A 227 -22.45 -13.29 3.69
N THR A 228 -21.44 -14.09 4.04
CA THR A 228 -21.48 -14.97 5.21
C THR A 228 -20.60 -14.42 6.34
N HIS A 229 -19.42 -13.92 5.97
CA HIS A 229 -18.41 -13.40 6.88
C HIS A 229 -18.07 -11.98 6.45
N SER A 230 -18.67 -11.00 7.13
CA SER A 230 -18.43 -9.58 6.92
C SER A 230 -17.22 -9.17 7.75
N LEU A 231 -16.06 -9.00 7.10
CA LEU A 231 -14.82 -8.70 7.80
C LEU A 231 -14.57 -7.19 7.77
N CYS A 232 -14.27 -6.60 8.93
CA CYS A 232 -14.00 -5.17 9.05
C CYS A 232 -12.96 -4.88 10.13
N THR A 233 -12.64 -3.61 10.36
CA THR A 233 -11.63 -3.21 11.35
C THR A 233 -12.23 -3.00 12.75
N LEU A 234 -11.37 -3.00 13.78
CA LEU A 234 -11.78 -2.90 15.19
C LEU A 234 -12.62 -1.67 15.54
N GLU A 235 -12.54 -0.59 14.76
CA GLU A 235 -13.41 0.59 14.92
C GLU A 235 -14.90 0.25 14.86
N PHE A 236 -15.28 -0.84 14.19
CA PHE A 236 -16.67 -1.25 14.00
C PHE A 236 -17.19 -2.24 15.06
N VAL A 237 -16.39 -2.59 16.08
CA VAL A 237 -16.82 -3.48 17.18
C VAL A 237 -18.06 -2.92 17.89
N VAL A 238 -18.11 -1.60 18.13
CA VAL A 238 -19.24 -0.93 18.79
C VAL A 238 -20.48 -0.81 17.88
N HIS A 239 -20.29 -0.94 16.57
CA HIS A 239 -21.35 -0.92 15.55
C HIS A 239 -21.99 -2.29 15.33
N ARG A 240 -21.27 -3.39 15.60
CA ARG A 240 -21.74 -4.77 15.40
C ARG A 240 -23.13 -5.07 15.99
N PRO A 241 -23.49 -4.62 17.21
CA PRO A 241 -24.83 -4.88 17.73
C PRO A 241 -25.92 -4.20 16.88
N LEU A 242 -25.64 -3.02 16.33
CA LEU A 242 -26.59 -2.28 15.48
C LEU A 242 -26.71 -2.93 14.10
N TYR A 243 -25.58 -3.35 13.53
CA TYR A 243 -25.53 -4.19 12.33
C TYR A 243 -26.44 -5.40 12.49
N ASN A 244 -26.29 -6.13 13.61
CA ASN A 244 -27.10 -7.30 13.91
C ASN A 244 -28.59 -6.96 13.98
N LEU A 245 -28.96 -5.91 14.70
CA LEU A 245 -30.34 -5.48 14.85
C LEU A 245 -30.99 -5.17 13.48
N PHE A 246 -30.31 -4.42 12.62
CA PHE A 246 -30.87 -4.07 11.32
C PHE A 246 -30.99 -5.28 10.38
N ILE A 247 -30.08 -6.25 10.46
CA ILE A 247 -30.22 -7.52 9.75
C ILE A 247 -31.41 -8.31 10.27
N ASP A 248 -31.58 -8.39 11.59
CA ASP A 248 -32.69 -9.11 12.22
C ASP A 248 -34.04 -8.44 11.88
N TRP A 249 -34.07 -7.10 11.78
CA TRP A 249 -35.25 -6.39 11.29
C TRP A 249 -35.47 -6.54 9.80
N LEU A 250 -34.42 -6.67 8.99
CA LEU A 250 -34.50 -6.89 7.55
C LEU A 250 -35.09 -8.28 7.26
N LYS A 251 -34.64 -9.29 8.02
CA LYS A 251 -35.07 -10.68 7.92
C LYS A 251 -36.47 -10.85 8.54
N GLU A 252 -37.48 -11.04 7.70
CA GLU A 252 -38.87 -11.31 8.16
C GLU A 252 -39.10 -12.78 8.58
N GLY A 253 -38.07 -13.64 8.58
CA GLY A 253 -38.16 -15.08 8.81
C GLY A 253 -38.06 -15.54 10.27
N GLN A 254 -38.54 -16.75 10.57
CA GLN A 254 -38.53 -17.35 11.93
C GLN A 254 -37.18 -17.97 12.32
N ASP A 255 -36.39 -18.44 11.35
CA ASP A 255 -35.03 -18.93 11.58
C ASP A 255 -34.04 -17.80 11.34
N LEU A 256 -33.52 -17.17 12.40
CA LEU A 256 -32.54 -16.10 12.29
C LEU A 256 -31.13 -16.63 11.96
N GLU A 257 -30.89 -17.93 12.06
CA GLU A 257 -29.55 -18.52 11.93
C GLU A 257 -29.18 -18.88 10.49
N ASP A 258 -30.16 -19.02 9.59
CA ASP A 258 -29.90 -19.38 8.19
C ASP A 258 -29.40 -18.21 7.33
N HIS A 259 -28.30 -18.42 6.59
CA HIS A 259 -27.70 -17.47 5.62
C HIS A 259 -27.54 -16.01 6.09
N ARG A 260 -27.42 -15.79 7.40
CA ARG A 260 -27.29 -14.46 8.00
C ARG A 260 -25.83 -14.01 7.97
N PRO A 261 -25.50 -12.83 7.42
CA PRO A 261 -24.13 -12.33 7.49
C PRO A 261 -23.73 -12.07 8.95
N ARG A 262 -22.48 -12.39 9.28
CA ARG A 262 -21.91 -12.12 10.61
C ARG A 262 -20.66 -11.25 10.48
N GLN A 263 -20.58 -10.24 11.34
CA GLN A 263 -19.44 -9.32 11.38
C GLN A 263 -18.31 -9.88 12.25
N TYR A 264 -17.08 -9.80 11.75
CA TYR A 264 -15.86 -10.16 12.47
C TYR A 264 -14.79 -9.09 12.26
N GLU A 265 -14.18 -8.61 13.34
CA GLU A 265 -13.27 -7.47 13.32
C GLU A 265 -11.83 -7.86 13.55
N PHE A 266 -10.92 -7.33 12.73
CA PHE A 266 -9.48 -7.50 12.86
C PHE A 266 -8.77 -6.14 12.99
N ASN A 267 -7.56 -6.15 13.53
CA ASN A 267 -6.77 -4.93 13.71
C ASN A 267 -6.38 -4.31 12.37
N LYS A 268 -6.54 -2.99 12.25
CA LYS A 268 -5.98 -2.25 11.11
C LYS A 268 -4.46 -2.37 11.07
N LEU A 269 -3.89 -2.14 9.90
CA LEU A 269 -2.46 -1.94 9.79
C LEU A 269 -2.12 -0.52 10.27
N ASN A 270 -1.25 -0.41 11.27
CA ASN A 270 -0.48 0.81 11.55
C ASN A 270 0.99 0.52 11.25
N LEU A 271 1.65 1.43 10.56
CA LEU A 271 3.06 1.33 10.16
C LEU A 271 3.79 2.56 10.67
N ASN A 272 4.93 2.38 11.33
CA ASN A 272 5.77 3.50 11.72
C ASN A 272 6.31 4.24 10.47
N TYR A 273 6.76 5.48 10.63
CA TYR A 273 7.22 6.37 9.56
C TYR A 273 6.22 6.57 8.41
N THR A 274 4.91 6.38 8.65
CA THR A 274 3.87 6.43 7.62
C THR A 274 2.60 7.14 8.11
N LEU A 275 2.02 8.02 7.29
CA LEU A 275 0.67 8.58 7.49
C LEU A 275 -0.29 7.92 6.52
N MET A 276 -1.37 7.29 7.00
CA MET A 276 -2.35 6.62 6.13
C MET A 276 -3.71 7.31 6.08
N SER A 277 -3.94 8.39 6.84
CA SER A 277 -5.25 9.04 6.82
C SER A 277 -5.48 9.74 5.47
N LYS A 278 -6.61 9.45 4.83
CA LYS A 278 -7.00 10.03 3.51
C LYS A 278 -6.89 11.56 3.50
N ARG A 279 -7.32 12.23 4.58
CA ARG A 279 -7.21 13.69 4.73
C ARG A 279 -5.76 14.18 4.64
N ASN A 280 -4.82 13.50 5.31
CA ASN A 280 -3.42 13.92 5.29
C ASN A 280 -2.79 13.66 3.94
N LEU A 281 -3.08 12.51 3.32
CA LEU A 281 -2.59 12.17 1.99
C LEU A 281 -3.07 13.19 0.94
N LEU A 282 -4.36 13.57 0.98
CA LEU A 282 -4.92 14.58 0.10
C LEU A 282 -4.22 15.94 0.26
N ILE A 283 -3.95 16.38 1.51
CA ILE A 283 -3.22 17.62 1.77
C ILE A 283 -1.84 17.58 1.12
N MET A 284 -1.12 16.45 1.22
CA MET A 284 0.21 16.31 0.63
C MET A 284 0.19 16.42 -0.88
N VAL A 285 -0.77 15.77 -1.54
CA VAL A 285 -0.94 15.82 -3.00
C VAL A 285 -1.33 17.22 -3.47
N GLN A 286 -2.38 17.81 -2.88
CA GLN A 286 -2.88 19.13 -3.31
C GLN A 286 -1.87 20.28 -3.11
N ASN A 287 -0.97 20.14 -2.14
CA ASN A 287 0.03 21.17 -1.83
C ASN A 287 1.43 20.85 -2.36
N GLY A 288 1.57 19.84 -3.23
CA GLY A 288 2.84 19.51 -3.90
C GLY A 288 3.96 19.07 -2.94
N LEU A 289 3.62 18.48 -1.78
CA LEU A 289 4.64 17.83 -0.93
C LEU A 289 5.14 16.51 -1.56
N VAL A 290 4.32 15.92 -2.43
CA VAL A 290 4.58 14.72 -3.22
C VAL A 290 4.07 14.93 -4.65
N ASN A 291 4.60 14.16 -5.60
CA ASN A 291 4.30 14.27 -7.02
C ASN A 291 3.05 13.44 -7.41
N GLY A 292 1.94 13.64 -6.70
CA GLY A 292 0.69 12.92 -6.94
C GLY A 292 0.47 11.70 -6.05
N TRP A 293 -0.64 10.98 -6.29
CA TRP A 293 -1.03 9.82 -5.50
C TRP A 293 -0.13 8.61 -5.70
N ASP A 294 0.51 8.49 -6.86
CA ASP A 294 1.41 7.39 -7.22
C ASP A 294 2.89 7.72 -6.96
N ASP A 295 3.21 8.83 -6.28
CA ASP A 295 4.58 9.14 -5.88
C ASP A 295 5.17 7.95 -5.08
N PRO A 296 6.37 7.44 -5.41
CA PRO A 296 6.98 6.30 -4.71
C PRO A 296 7.18 6.47 -3.19
N ARG A 297 7.08 7.70 -2.65
CA ARG A 297 7.12 7.99 -1.21
C ARG A 297 5.76 7.84 -0.54
N MET A 298 4.68 7.83 -1.30
CA MET A 298 3.32 7.69 -0.79
C MET A 298 3.04 6.25 -0.36
N PRO A 299 2.24 6.05 0.71
CA PRO A 299 1.88 4.71 1.16
C PRO A 299 0.71 4.11 0.36
N THR A 300 0.39 4.69 -0.80
CA THR A 300 -0.62 4.19 -1.74
C THR A 300 -0.14 2.90 -2.42
N LEU A 301 -1.05 2.00 -2.80
CA LEU A 301 -0.68 0.79 -3.53
C LEU A 301 -0.10 1.12 -4.90
N CYS A 302 -0.67 2.10 -5.61
CA CYS A 302 -0.09 2.63 -6.84
C CYS A 302 1.32 3.24 -6.63
N GLY A 303 1.57 3.93 -5.50
CA GLY A 303 2.89 4.44 -5.14
C GLY A 303 3.90 3.33 -4.86
N PHE A 304 3.50 2.30 -4.12
CA PHE A 304 4.34 1.10 -3.90
C PHE A 304 4.62 0.34 -5.20
N ARG A 305 3.60 0.17 -6.07
CA ARG A 305 3.76 -0.42 -7.41
C ARG A 305 4.78 0.37 -8.23
N ARG A 306 4.64 1.69 -8.33
CA ARG A 306 5.58 2.57 -9.05
C ARG A 306 6.99 2.58 -8.43
N ARG A 307 7.09 2.40 -7.12
CA ARG A 307 8.38 2.24 -6.42
C ARG A 307 9.08 0.92 -6.77
N GLY A 308 8.38 -0.06 -7.34
CA GLY A 308 8.92 -1.37 -7.70
C GLY A 308 8.72 -2.45 -6.64
N TYR A 309 7.80 -2.23 -5.70
CA TYR A 309 7.36 -3.32 -4.82
C TYR A 309 6.64 -4.37 -5.69
N SER A 310 6.79 -5.65 -5.35
CA SER A 310 6.02 -6.72 -5.98
C SER A 310 4.73 -6.99 -5.19
N PRO A 311 3.67 -7.49 -5.82
CA PRO A 311 2.48 -7.90 -5.09
C PRO A 311 2.76 -9.02 -4.09
N GLU A 312 3.69 -9.94 -4.40
CA GLU A 312 4.14 -10.98 -3.46
C GLU A 312 4.80 -10.38 -2.22
N SER A 313 5.63 -9.34 -2.35
CA SER A 313 6.27 -8.70 -1.20
C SER A 313 5.25 -8.09 -0.24
N ILE A 314 4.19 -7.47 -0.77
CA ILE A 314 3.09 -6.90 0.03
C ILE A 314 2.30 -8.01 0.73
N ARG A 315 1.92 -9.07 0.01
CA ARG A 315 1.21 -10.23 0.57
C ARG A 315 2.05 -10.93 1.63
N ASN A 316 3.35 -11.10 1.40
CA ASN A 316 4.29 -11.69 2.35
C ASN A 316 4.43 -10.83 3.62
N PHE A 317 4.48 -9.51 3.48
CA PHE A 317 4.46 -8.60 4.62
C PHE A 317 3.17 -8.76 5.44
N VAL A 318 2.00 -8.75 4.80
CA VAL A 318 0.70 -8.95 5.48
C VAL A 318 0.66 -10.31 6.19
N ASN A 319 1.15 -11.36 5.55
CA ASN A 319 1.24 -12.71 6.13
C ASN A 319 2.17 -12.80 7.34
N LYS A 320 3.24 -11.98 7.39
CA LYS A 320 4.19 -11.94 8.52
C LYS A 320 3.62 -11.22 9.74
N ILE A 321 2.91 -10.11 9.52
CA ILE A 321 2.28 -9.36 10.64
C ILE A 321 1.03 -10.07 11.19
N GLY A 322 0.35 -10.85 10.35
CA GLY A 322 -0.86 -11.59 10.72
C GLY A 322 -2.05 -10.70 11.09
N TYR A 323 -3.02 -11.32 11.75
CA TYR A 323 -4.29 -10.71 12.12
C TYR A 323 -4.58 -10.96 13.59
N THR A 324 -4.90 -9.89 14.32
CA THR A 324 -5.17 -9.91 15.75
C THR A 324 -6.40 -9.06 16.06
N THR A 325 -6.88 -9.14 17.30
CA THR A 325 -7.99 -8.33 17.82
C THR A 325 -7.52 -7.15 18.67
N TYR A 326 -6.23 -6.77 18.56
CA TYR A 326 -5.62 -5.63 19.24
C TYR A 326 -4.74 -4.81 18.29
N ASP A 327 -4.68 -3.50 18.50
CA ASP A 327 -3.84 -2.61 17.71
C ASP A 327 -2.35 -2.93 17.90
N ALA A 328 -1.61 -2.88 16.79
CA ALA A 328 -0.16 -3.04 16.78
C ALA A 328 0.46 -2.02 15.83
N LEU A 329 1.57 -1.41 16.24
CA LEU A 329 2.42 -0.59 15.38
C LEU A 329 3.49 -1.49 14.75
N ASN A 330 3.43 -1.66 13.44
CA ASN A 330 4.38 -2.49 12.71
C ASN A 330 5.57 -1.64 12.26
N ASP A 331 6.73 -2.26 12.20
CA ASP A 331 7.95 -1.60 11.74
C ASP A 331 8.04 -1.61 10.21
N PHE A 332 8.31 -0.44 9.61
CA PHE A 332 8.58 -0.25 8.19
C PHE A 332 9.76 -1.12 7.73
N ALA A 333 10.72 -1.40 8.62
CA ALA A 333 11.82 -2.31 8.32
C ALA A 333 11.34 -3.74 8.00
N LEU A 334 10.22 -4.20 8.56
CA LEU A 334 9.63 -5.50 8.24
C LEU A 334 9.05 -5.53 6.82
N LEU A 335 8.42 -4.43 6.39
CA LEU A 335 7.96 -4.26 5.01
C LEU A 335 9.14 -4.29 4.05
N GLU A 336 10.19 -3.50 4.29
CA GLU A 336 11.39 -3.52 3.46
C GLU A 336 12.09 -4.87 3.46
N SER A 337 12.07 -5.60 4.58
CA SER A 337 12.61 -6.96 4.68
C SER A 337 11.86 -7.93 3.77
N ALA A 338 10.52 -7.90 3.78
CA ALA A 338 9.69 -8.72 2.90
C ALA A 338 9.95 -8.42 1.41
N VAL A 339 10.21 -7.16 1.07
CA VAL A 339 10.57 -6.74 -0.30
C VAL A 339 11.95 -7.23 -0.69
N ARG A 340 12.96 -7.07 0.18
CA ARG A 340 14.31 -7.55 -0.11
C ARG A 340 14.36 -9.06 -0.32
N GLU A 341 13.62 -9.81 0.50
CA GLU A 341 13.53 -11.27 0.40
C GLU A 341 12.90 -11.69 -0.94
N ASP A 342 11.76 -11.10 -1.29
CA ASP A 342 11.08 -11.38 -2.55
C ASP A 342 11.95 -11.03 -3.76
N LEU A 343 12.48 -9.80 -3.81
CA LEU A 343 13.27 -9.32 -4.94
C LEU A 343 14.61 -10.05 -5.07
N ASN A 344 15.19 -10.57 -3.98
CA ASN A 344 16.39 -11.41 -4.06
C ASN A 344 16.13 -12.68 -4.88
N SER A 345 14.93 -13.24 -4.82
CA SER A 345 14.60 -14.48 -5.53
C SER A 345 14.31 -14.28 -7.02
N ARG A 346 13.98 -13.05 -7.48
CA ARG A 346 13.49 -12.80 -8.85
C ARG A 346 14.23 -11.74 -9.65
N ALA A 347 14.91 -10.79 -9.00
CA ALA A 347 15.43 -9.62 -9.71
C ALA A 347 16.63 -9.95 -10.60
N THR A 348 16.69 -9.34 -11.77
CA THR A 348 17.85 -9.44 -12.67
C THR A 348 18.99 -8.58 -12.13
N ARG A 349 20.16 -9.19 -11.92
CA ARG A 349 21.38 -8.55 -11.42
C ARG A 349 22.08 -7.86 -12.57
N VAL A 350 22.17 -6.54 -12.49
CA VAL A 350 22.73 -5.68 -13.52
C VAL A 350 23.79 -4.77 -12.94
N SER A 351 24.78 -4.39 -13.74
CA SER A 351 25.78 -3.40 -13.35
C SER A 351 25.27 -1.99 -13.64
N ALA A 352 25.31 -1.15 -12.60
CA ALA A 352 24.99 0.26 -12.69
C ALA A 352 25.93 1.05 -11.76
N VAL A 353 26.43 2.17 -12.24
CA VAL A 353 27.30 3.08 -11.49
C VAL A 353 26.55 4.38 -11.24
N ILE A 354 26.29 4.70 -9.98
CA ILE A 354 25.45 5.86 -9.61
C ILE A 354 26.24 7.07 -9.12
N ASN A 355 27.49 6.87 -8.71
CA ASN A 355 28.43 7.93 -8.36
C ASN A 355 29.74 7.71 -9.13
N PRO A 356 29.82 8.06 -10.41
CA PRO A 356 30.87 7.60 -11.31
C PRO A 356 32.24 8.26 -11.04
N VAL A 357 33.28 7.45 -11.15
CA VAL A 357 34.67 7.85 -11.37
C VAL A 357 35.27 6.97 -12.48
N LYS A 358 36.12 7.56 -13.33
CA LYS A 358 36.70 6.83 -14.47
C LYS A 358 37.80 5.89 -13.98
N LEU A 359 37.75 4.64 -14.41
CA LEU A 359 38.79 3.63 -14.21
C LEU A 359 39.43 3.32 -15.57
N ILE A 360 40.74 3.51 -15.68
CA ILE A 360 41.50 3.29 -16.91
C ILE A 360 42.48 2.14 -16.70
N LEU A 361 42.30 1.09 -17.50
CA LEU A 361 43.17 -0.10 -17.50
C LEU A 361 44.38 0.16 -18.41
N THR A 362 45.51 0.58 -17.83
CA THR A 362 46.65 1.13 -18.57
C THR A 362 47.31 0.13 -19.52
N ASN A 363 47.27 -1.15 -19.18
CA ASN A 363 47.82 -2.26 -19.98
C ASN A 363 46.76 -3.00 -20.84
N TYR A 364 45.50 -2.55 -20.85
CA TYR A 364 44.47 -3.12 -21.74
C TYR A 364 44.52 -2.45 -23.13
N PRO A 365 44.52 -3.20 -24.25
CA PRO A 365 44.66 -2.64 -25.59
C PRO A 365 43.60 -1.60 -25.94
N GLU A 366 44.03 -0.51 -26.57
CA GLU A 366 43.13 0.56 -27.03
C GLU A 366 42.23 0.06 -28.15
N GLY A 367 40.94 0.41 -28.11
CA GLY A 367 39.93 -0.02 -29.09
C GLY A 367 39.44 -1.47 -28.95
N GLN A 368 40.06 -2.30 -28.10
CA GLN A 368 39.57 -3.66 -27.85
C GLN A 368 38.30 -3.64 -27.00
N VAL A 369 37.31 -4.43 -27.42
CA VAL A 369 36.05 -4.66 -26.70
C VAL A 369 35.83 -6.17 -26.57
N GLU A 370 35.49 -6.62 -25.37
CA GLU A 370 35.11 -8.01 -25.10
C GLU A 370 33.68 -8.08 -24.61
N GLU A 371 32.93 -9.06 -25.08
CA GLU A 371 31.62 -9.41 -24.54
C GLU A 371 31.80 -10.43 -23.41
N LEU A 372 31.30 -10.09 -22.22
CA LEU A 372 31.36 -10.94 -21.04
C LEU A 372 29.95 -11.40 -20.65
N GLU A 373 29.84 -12.64 -20.23
CA GLU A 373 28.57 -13.23 -19.80
C GLU A 373 28.31 -12.93 -18.31
N ALA A 374 27.10 -12.48 -18.01
CA ALA A 374 26.62 -12.16 -16.68
C ALA A 374 25.36 -12.97 -16.37
N ILE A 375 25.37 -13.67 -15.23
CA ILE A 375 24.21 -14.45 -14.76
C ILE A 375 23.14 -13.48 -14.25
N ASN A 376 21.91 -13.64 -14.76
CA ASN A 376 20.79 -12.77 -14.40
C ASN A 376 20.43 -12.90 -12.92
N ASN A 377 20.30 -14.10 -12.40
CA ASN A 377 20.01 -14.31 -10.99
C ASN A 377 20.72 -15.56 -10.45
N PRO A 378 21.74 -15.40 -9.58
CA PRO A 378 22.45 -16.52 -8.99
C PRO A 378 21.58 -17.46 -8.14
N GLU A 379 20.44 -16.98 -7.63
CA GLU A 379 19.48 -17.77 -6.83
C GLU A 379 18.50 -18.55 -7.70
N ASP A 380 18.42 -18.25 -9.00
CA ASP A 380 17.55 -18.94 -9.96
C ASP A 380 18.38 -19.53 -11.12
N PRO A 381 18.63 -20.85 -11.10
CA PRO A 381 19.36 -21.55 -12.16
C PRO A 381 18.76 -21.39 -13.56
N ASN A 382 17.48 -21.03 -13.67
CA ASN A 382 16.77 -20.87 -14.95
C ASN A 382 16.71 -19.41 -15.43
N SER A 383 17.28 -18.46 -14.68
CA SER A 383 17.20 -17.03 -14.99
C SER A 383 17.91 -16.58 -16.27
N GLY A 384 18.72 -17.47 -16.86
CA GLY A 384 19.51 -17.18 -18.05
C GLY A 384 20.67 -16.22 -17.78
N THR A 385 21.26 -15.71 -18.86
CA THR A 385 22.40 -14.80 -18.82
C THR A 385 22.19 -13.65 -19.80
N HIS A 386 22.92 -12.55 -19.58
CA HIS A 386 23.02 -11.44 -20.52
C HIS A 386 24.50 -11.08 -20.75
N THR A 387 24.74 -10.22 -21.74
CA THR A 387 26.09 -9.79 -22.11
C THR A 387 26.38 -8.40 -21.58
N ILE A 388 27.61 -8.18 -21.10
CA ILE A 388 28.15 -6.87 -20.71
C ILE A 388 29.50 -6.62 -21.42
N GLU A 389 29.64 -5.46 -22.07
CA GLU A 389 30.86 -5.09 -22.78
C GLU A 389 31.95 -4.61 -21.83
N PHE A 390 33.17 -5.14 -22.00
CA PHE A 390 34.38 -4.76 -21.29
C PHE A 390 35.37 -4.06 -22.22
N SER A 391 35.97 -2.98 -21.73
CA SER A 391 36.91 -2.15 -22.49
C SER A 391 37.98 -1.55 -21.59
N ARG A 392 38.95 -0.86 -22.21
CA ARG A 392 40.02 -0.12 -21.51
C ARG A 392 39.50 0.89 -20.49
N GLU A 393 38.45 1.63 -20.83
CA GLU A 393 37.88 2.69 -19.99
C GLU A 393 36.54 2.24 -19.41
N LEU A 394 36.43 2.29 -18.08
CA LEU A 394 35.27 1.85 -17.33
C LEU A 394 34.81 2.96 -16.38
N TRP A 395 33.52 2.97 -16.06
CA TRP A 395 32.99 3.65 -14.88
C TRP A 395 32.96 2.68 -13.70
N MET A 396 33.27 3.20 -12.52
CA MET A 396 33.09 2.52 -11.25
C MET A 396 32.57 3.50 -10.19
N GLU A 397 32.12 2.99 -9.04
CA GLU A 397 31.72 3.88 -7.95
C GLU A 397 32.92 4.64 -7.39
N ARG A 398 32.74 5.94 -7.21
CA ARG A 398 33.71 6.82 -6.54
C ARG A 398 34.04 6.33 -5.14
N GLU A 399 33.07 5.79 -4.42
CA GLU A 399 33.25 5.23 -3.07
C GLU A 399 34.07 3.93 -3.06
N ASP A 400 34.29 3.31 -4.23
CA ASP A 400 35.11 2.11 -4.37
C ASP A 400 36.59 2.38 -4.55
N PHE A 401 37.00 3.65 -4.56
CA PHE A 401 38.40 4.05 -4.47
C PHE A 401 38.69 4.91 -3.24
N MET A 402 39.83 4.64 -2.61
CA MET A 402 40.39 5.47 -1.55
C MET A 402 41.92 5.42 -1.63
N GLU A 403 42.56 6.58 -1.76
CA GLU A 403 44.01 6.67 -1.84
C GLU A 403 44.65 6.22 -0.52
N ASP A 404 44.26 6.82 0.59
CA ASP A 404 44.71 6.45 1.94
C ASP A 404 43.67 5.58 2.65
N ALA A 405 43.65 4.29 2.28
CA ALA A 405 42.63 3.36 2.76
C ALA A 405 42.98 2.74 4.13
N PRO A 406 42.02 2.65 5.07
CA PRO A 406 42.23 1.93 6.34
C PRO A 406 42.36 0.42 6.09
N LYS A 407 43.03 -0.32 7.00
CA LYS A 407 43.30 -1.78 6.86
C LYS A 407 42.07 -2.66 6.57
N LYS A 408 40.86 -2.20 6.93
CA LYS A 408 39.57 -2.91 6.71
C LYS A 408 38.85 -2.48 5.42
N TYR A 409 39.51 -1.74 4.54
CA TYR A 409 38.98 -1.33 3.24
C TYR A 409 39.41 -2.33 2.17
N PHE A 410 38.45 -3.12 1.68
CA PHE A 410 38.72 -4.20 0.73
C PHE A 410 38.54 -3.80 -0.74
N ARG A 411 38.30 -2.51 -1.02
CA ARG A 411 38.06 -1.97 -2.37
C ARG A 411 39.37 -1.42 -2.97
N MET A 412 39.34 -0.53 -3.96
CA MET A 412 40.57 -0.07 -4.63
C MET A 412 41.36 0.94 -3.79
N THR A 413 42.65 0.69 -3.65
CA THR A 413 43.66 1.61 -3.12
C THR A 413 44.98 1.32 -3.83
N PRO A 414 45.89 2.29 -4.03
CA PRO A 414 47.14 2.05 -4.74
C PRO A 414 47.90 0.81 -4.23
N GLY A 415 48.29 -0.07 -5.14
CA GLY A 415 48.96 -1.34 -4.86
C GLY A 415 48.05 -2.53 -4.53
N GLN A 416 46.76 -2.31 -4.26
CA GLN A 416 45.80 -3.37 -3.94
C GLN A 416 45.13 -3.97 -5.18
N GLU A 417 44.91 -5.28 -5.15
CA GLU A 417 44.15 -6.01 -6.16
C GLU A 417 42.67 -6.16 -5.78
N VAL A 418 41.80 -5.99 -6.77
CA VAL A 418 40.36 -6.21 -6.66
C VAL A 418 39.83 -6.96 -7.88
N ARG A 419 38.70 -7.65 -7.73
CA ARG A 419 38.01 -8.30 -8.84
C ARG A 419 36.97 -7.36 -9.43
N LEU A 420 37.01 -7.17 -10.74
CA LEU A 420 35.89 -6.60 -11.48
C LEU A 420 34.90 -7.73 -11.75
N LYS A 421 33.64 -7.56 -11.31
CA LYS A 421 32.61 -8.61 -11.42
C LYS A 421 32.48 -9.07 -12.88
N ASN A 422 32.38 -10.38 -13.09
CA ASN A 422 32.28 -11.05 -14.40
C ASN A 422 33.49 -10.85 -15.34
N ALA A 423 34.53 -10.11 -14.92
CA ALA A 423 35.69 -9.75 -15.72
C ALA A 423 36.98 -10.28 -15.08
N TYR A 424 37.97 -9.41 -14.92
CA TYR A 424 39.35 -9.70 -14.51
C TYR A 424 39.65 -9.24 -13.08
N ILE A 425 40.78 -9.69 -12.53
CA ILE A 425 41.43 -9.06 -11.38
C ILE A 425 42.29 -7.90 -11.90
N VAL A 426 42.20 -6.77 -11.22
CA VAL A 426 42.96 -5.55 -11.54
C VAL A 426 43.72 -5.05 -10.32
N LYS A 427 44.90 -4.49 -10.54
CA LYS A 427 45.76 -3.89 -9.52
C LYS A 427 45.77 -2.37 -9.70
N CYS A 428 45.33 -1.63 -8.68
CA CYS A 428 45.34 -0.18 -8.72
C CYS A 428 46.78 0.35 -8.72
N THR A 429 47.13 1.23 -9.66
CA THR A 429 48.47 1.82 -9.80
C THR A 429 48.52 3.27 -9.30
N GLY A 430 47.39 3.98 -9.31
CA GLY A 430 47.32 5.35 -8.81
C GLY A 430 46.01 6.05 -9.20
N CYS A 431 45.98 7.37 -9.04
CA CYS A 431 44.85 8.19 -9.44
C CYS A 431 45.32 9.57 -9.93
N LYS A 432 44.42 10.28 -10.60
CA LYS A 432 44.56 11.68 -11.01
C LYS A 432 43.56 12.52 -10.23
N LYS A 433 44.00 13.71 -9.81
CA LYS A 433 43.18 14.70 -9.12
C LYS A 433 43.03 15.97 -9.96
N ASP A 434 41.92 16.66 -9.77
CA ASP A 434 41.74 18.03 -10.26
C ASP A 434 42.43 19.06 -9.34
N GLU A 435 42.33 20.34 -9.69
CA GLU A 435 42.90 21.47 -8.93
C GLU A 435 42.32 21.59 -7.51
N ASN A 436 41.13 21.04 -7.27
CA ASN A 436 40.46 21.04 -5.96
C ASN A 436 40.76 19.78 -5.15
N GLY A 437 41.60 18.87 -5.67
CA GLY A 437 41.95 17.61 -5.03
C GLY A 437 40.91 16.49 -5.21
N ASN A 438 39.88 16.68 -6.04
CA ASN A 438 38.90 15.63 -6.33
C ASN A 438 39.48 14.62 -7.31
N ILE A 439 39.26 13.34 -7.04
CA ILE A 439 39.73 12.26 -7.91
C ILE A 439 38.88 12.23 -9.20
N THR A 440 39.53 12.34 -10.35
CA THR A 440 38.89 12.36 -11.67
C THR A 440 39.07 11.04 -12.41
N GLU A 441 40.25 10.43 -12.29
CA GLU A 441 40.60 9.16 -12.94
C GLU A 441 41.34 8.25 -11.93
N VAL A 442 41.06 6.95 -11.99
CA VAL A 442 41.79 5.89 -11.28
C VAL A 442 42.47 5.01 -12.32
N TYR A 443 43.74 4.69 -12.09
CA TYR A 443 44.53 3.86 -13.00
C TYR A 443 44.74 2.48 -12.39
N ALA A 444 44.62 1.45 -13.22
CA ALA A 444 44.90 0.08 -12.81
C ALA A 444 45.49 -0.74 -13.96
N GLU A 445 46.11 -1.86 -13.61
CA GLU A 445 46.56 -2.87 -14.57
C GLU A 445 45.74 -4.14 -14.41
N TYR A 446 45.23 -4.72 -15.49
CA TYR A 446 44.50 -6.00 -15.46
C TYR A 446 45.45 -7.18 -15.58
N ASP A 447 45.07 -8.32 -15.01
CA ASP A 447 45.75 -9.61 -15.20
C ASP A 447 45.00 -10.46 -16.25
N PRO A 448 45.56 -10.68 -17.45
CA PRO A 448 44.90 -11.41 -18.54
C PRO A 448 44.55 -12.85 -18.20
N THR A 449 45.23 -13.47 -17.23
CA THR A 449 45.00 -14.86 -16.86
C THR A 449 43.81 -15.05 -15.92
N THR A 450 43.21 -13.97 -15.43
CA THR A 450 42.23 -14.01 -14.32
C THR A 450 40.78 -13.85 -14.74
N LYS A 451 40.50 -13.88 -16.06
CA LYS A 451 39.13 -13.78 -16.62
C LYS A 451 38.19 -14.75 -15.89
N SER A 452 37.03 -14.25 -15.48
CA SER A 452 36.01 -15.05 -14.79
C SER A 452 35.67 -16.30 -15.61
N GLY A 453 35.68 -17.47 -14.96
CA GLY A 453 35.46 -18.77 -15.62
C GLY A 453 36.72 -19.50 -16.10
N MET A 454 37.90 -18.86 -16.12
CA MET A 454 39.17 -19.53 -16.49
C MET A 454 39.82 -20.25 -15.29
N ILE A 455 40.78 -21.15 -15.57
CA ILE A 455 41.50 -21.96 -14.56
C ILE A 455 42.16 -21.09 -13.46
N ASN A 456 42.77 -19.96 -13.84
CA ASN A 456 43.43 -19.04 -12.91
C ASN A 456 42.47 -17.99 -12.28
N SER A 457 41.16 -18.09 -12.55
CA SER A 457 40.16 -17.16 -11.99
C SER A 457 39.96 -17.34 -10.47
N ASN A 458 40.38 -18.47 -9.90
CA ASN A 458 40.22 -18.78 -8.47
C ASN A 458 41.19 -18.02 -7.54
N ARG A 459 42.03 -17.12 -8.05
CA ARG A 459 42.87 -16.25 -7.22
C ARG A 459 41.98 -15.42 -6.28
N LYS A 460 42.15 -15.63 -4.98
CA LYS A 460 41.36 -14.95 -3.94
C LYS A 460 41.83 -13.51 -3.77
N VAL A 461 40.94 -12.58 -4.04
CA VAL A 461 41.07 -11.15 -3.71
C VAL A 461 39.98 -10.75 -2.72
N LYS A 462 40.21 -9.71 -1.93
CA LYS A 462 39.31 -9.34 -0.81
C LYS A 462 38.07 -8.57 -1.27
N GLY A 463 38.13 -7.89 -2.41
CA GLY A 463 37.03 -7.06 -2.94
C GLY A 463 36.57 -7.50 -4.31
N THR A 464 35.27 -7.38 -4.55
CA THR A 464 34.67 -7.47 -5.89
C THR A 464 33.82 -6.22 -6.13
N LEU A 465 34.06 -5.55 -7.26
CA LEU A 465 33.43 -4.29 -7.64
C LEU A 465 32.60 -4.48 -8.90
N HIS A 466 31.48 -3.77 -8.99
CA HIS A 466 30.72 -3.61 -10.23
C HIS A 466 31.30 -2.45 -11.04
N TRP A 467 31.00 -2.44 -12.33
CA TRP A 467 31.57 -1.49 -13.30
C TRP A 467 30.71 -1.51 -14.56
N VAL A 468 30.81 -0.48 -15.39
CA VAL A 468 30.24 -0.45 -16.76
C VAL A 468 31.27 0.14 -17.73
N SER A 469 31.29 -0.29 -18.99
CA SER A 469 32.18 0.28 -20.00
C SER A 469 31.78 1.72 -20.36
N CYS A 470 32.72 2.66 -20.42
CA CYS A 470 32.42 4.06 -20.71
C CYS A 470 31.77 4.27 -22.08
N ASN A 471 32.15 3.47 -23.08
CA ASN A 471 31.67 3.63 -24.47
C ASN A 471 30.44 2.77 -24.80
N HIS A 472 30.05 1.87 -23.89
CA HIS A 472 28.97 0.90 -24.10
C HIS A 472 27.95 0.92 -22.95
N CYS A 473 27.92 1.99 -22.16
CA CYS A 473 26.90 2.21 -21.14
C CYS A 473 25.82 3.17 -21.63
N LEU A 474 24.67 3.15 -20.97
CA LEU A 474 23.59 4.11 -21.15
C LEU A 474 23.61 5.10 -19.99
N LYS A 475 23.39 6.38 -20.28
CA LYS A 475 23.19 7.39 -19.25
C LYS A 475 21.78 7.23 -18.66
N ALA A 476 21.66 7.38 -17.35
CA ALA A 476 20.39 7.26 -16.65
C ALA A 476 20.25 8.28 -15.52
N GLU A 477 19.00 8.62 -15.22
CA GLU A 477 18.58 9.24 -13.98
C GLU A 477 18.25 8.15 -12.95
N VAL A 478 18.78 8.26 -11.73
CA VAL A 478 18.48 7.35 -10.63
C VAL A 478 17.85 8.13 -9.48
N ARG A 479 16.64 7.72 -9.10
CA ARG A 479 15.85 8.30 -8.01
C ARG A 479 16.01 7.45 -6.76
N LEU A 480 16.76 7.94 -5.79
CA LEU A 480 16.97 7.29 -4.50
C LEU A 480 15.89 7.75 -3.52
N TYR A 481 14.92 6.88 -3.27
CA TYR A 481 13.87 7.12 -2.28
C TYR A 481 14.28 6.67 -0.88
N ASP A 482 13.84 7.42 0.13
CA ASP A 482 13.92 7.08 1.55
C ASP A 482 12.54 7.22 2.22
N ARG A 483 12.45 7.01 3.53
CA ARG A 483 11.23 7.24 4.32
C ARG A 483 10.82 8.70 4.21
N LEU A 484 9.52 8.95 4.03
CA LEU A 484 8.98 10.29 3.82
C LEU A 484 9.01 11.14 5.10
N TRP A 485 8.85 10.49 6.26
CA TRP A 485 8.81 11.13 7.56
C TRP A 485 10.06 10.77 8.36
N LYS A 486 10.64 11.74 9.07
CA LYS A 486 11.83 11.50 9.91
C LYS A 486 11.48 10.91 11.28
N CYS A 487 10.24 11.09 11.73
CA CYS A 487 9.75 10.63 13.02
C CYS A 487 9.12 9.24 12.91
N GLU A 488 9.29 8.43 13.96
CA GLU A 488 8.76 7.07 14.03
C GLU A 488 7.24 7.03 14.03
N ASN A 489 6.59 7.92 14.79
CA ASN A 489 5.14 8.04 14.79
C ASN A 489 4.71 9.42 14.24
N PRO A 490 4.58 9.57 12.91
CA PRO A 490 4.24 10.85 12.31
C PRO A 490 2.82 11.30 12.63
N ARG A 491 1.91 10.40 13.03
CA ARG A 491 0.55 10.79 13.43
C ARG A 491 0.56 11.61 14.70
N ASP A 492 1.28 11.12 15.71
CA ASP A 492 1.32 11.76 17.03
C ASP A 492 2.19 13.02 16.96
N GLU A 493 3.32 12.98 16.24
CA GLU A 493 4.15 14.16 16.00
C GLU A 493 3.37 15.28 15.30
N LEU A 494 2.57 14.94 14.28
CA LEU A 494 1.71 15.90 13.59
C LEU A 494 0.69 16.54 14.54
N ALA A 495 0.09 15.77 15.44
CA ALA A 495 -0.86 16.29 16.42
C ALA A 495 -0.16 17.23 17.41
N ASN A 496 1.00 16.82 17.93
CA ASN A 496 1.77 17.59 18.90
C ASN A 496 2.24 18.94 18.33
N ILE A 497 2.79 18.97 17.11
CA ILE A 497 3.23 20.22 16.48
C ILE A 497 2.05 21.16 16.25
N ARG A 498 0.91 20.63 15.80
CA ARG A 498 -0.30 21.43 15.56
C ARG A 498 -0.85 22.05 16.83
N GLU A 499 -0.87 21.30 17.93
CA GLU A 499 -1.32 21.81 19.22
C GLU A 499 -0.33 22.82 19.81
N ALA A 500 0.96 22.50 19.82
CA ALA A 500 1.99 23.35 20.41
C ALA A 500 2.18 24.68 19.67
N GLN A 501 2.01 24.69 18.34
CA GLN A 501 2.24 25.87 17.50
C GLN A 501 0.95 26.50 16.96
N ASN A 502 -0.22 25.92 17.27
CA ASN A 502 -1.53 26.32 16.73
C ASN A 502 -1.49 26.53 15.20
N CYS A 503 -0.89 25.58 14.47
CA CYS A 503 -0.61 25.70 13.04
C CYS A 503 -1.44 24.72 12.18
N SER A 504 -1.43 24.95 10.86
CA SER A 504 -2.10 24.06 9.93
C SER A 504 -1.41 22.68 9.86
N ALA A 505 -2.15 21.66 9.41
CA ALA A 505 -1.54 20.35 9.19
C ALA A 505 -0.42 20.39 8.15
N LEU A 506 -0.53 21.27 7.15
CA LEU A 506 0.50 21.45 6.12
C LEU A 506 1.80 21.99 6.71
N ASP A 507 1.72 23.00 7.57
CA ASP A 507 2.90 23.62 8.17
C ASP A 507 3.63 22.65 9.10
N ALA A 508 2.88 21.88 9.87
CA ALA A 508 3.44 20.81 10.71
C ALA A 508 4.09 19.71 9.87
N MET A 509 3.45 19.26 8.77
CA MET A 509 4.02 18.26 7.86
C MET A 509 5.36 18.71 7.26
N LYS A 510 5.46 19.97 6.81
CA LYS A 510 6.71 20.52 6.26
C LYS A 510 7.88 20.46 7.26
N GLN A 511 7.61 20.61 8.55
CA GLN A 511 8.65 20.54 9.60
C GLN A 511 9.16 19.12 9.85
N MET A 512 8.29 18.11 9.74
CA MET A 512 8.61 16.71 10.05
C MET A 512 8.98 15.86 8.83
N MET A 513 8.82 16.39 7.61
CA MET A 513 9.19 15.72 6.37
C MET A 513 10.71 15.48 6.32
N ASN A 514 11.09 14.32 5.78
CA ASN A 514 12.49 13.99 5.55
C ASN A 514 12.99 14.72 4.28
N PRO A 515 13.96 15.65 4.40
CA PRO A 515 14.53 16.34 3.23
C PRO A 515 15.25 15.39 2.28
N ASP A 516 15.76 14.25 2.79
CA ASP A 516 16.44 13.22 2.02
C ASP A 516 15.48 12.13 1.50
N SER A 517 14.16 12.34 1.59
CA SER A 517 13.14 11.38 1.12
C SER A 517 13.24 11.05 -0.37
N LEU A 518 13.83 11.95 -1.16
CA LEU A 518 14.14 11.76 -2.58
C LEU A 518 15.46 12.46 -2.92
N LYS A 519 16.43 11.71 -3.44
CA LYS A 519 17.62 12.24 -4.09
C LYS A 519 17.66 11.79 -5.54
N VAL A 520 17.70 12.76 -6.47
CA VAL A 520 17.79 12.51 -7.91
C VAL A 520 19.24 12.62 -8.36
N LEU A 521 19.75 11.59 -9.02
CA LEU A 521 21.10 11.54 -9.58
C LEU A 521 21.01 11.49 -11.10
N ASN A 522 21.52 12.50 -11.80
CA ASN A 522 21.41 12.62 -13.27
C ASN A 522 22.63 12.09 -14.05
N GLU A 523 23.70 11.76 -13.34
CA GLU A 523 24.96 11.29 -13.91
C GLU A 523 25.22 9.85 -13.46
N CYS A 524 24.28 8.97 -13.76
CA CYS A 524 24.44 7.54 -13.55
C CYS A 524 24.63 6.83 -14.90
N TYR A 525 25.33 5.70 -14.86
CA TYR A 525 25.62 4.89 -16.03
C TYR A 525 25.20 3.44 -15.78
N VAL A 526 24.42 2.88 -16.68
CA VAL A 526 23.93 1.51 -16.60
C VAL A 526 24.40 0.70 -17.80
N GLU A 527 24.45 -0.62 -17.67
CA GLU A 527 24.75 -1.50 -18.80
C GLU A 527 23.74 -1.37 -19.94
N LYS A 528 24.20 -1.61 -21.17
CA LYS A 528 23.38 -1.47 -22.39
C LYS A 528 22.18 -2.41 -22.44
N PHE A 529 22.26 -3.55 -21.76
CA PHE A 529 21.17 -4.51 -21.60
C PHE A 529 19.86 -3.86 -21.10
N LEU A 530 19.95 -2.78 -20.31
CA LEU A 530 18.78 -2.07 -19.80
C LEU A 530 18.06 -1.18 -20.83
N SER A 531 18.53 -1.08 -22.08
CA SER A 531 17.78 -0.39 -23.15
C SER A 531 16.44 -1.06 -23.47
N GLU A 532 16.30 -2.36 -23.19
CA GLU A 532 15.08 -3.13 -23.41
C GLU A 532 14.26 -3.34 -22.13
N ALA A 533 14.71 -2.78 -20.99
CA ALA A 533 14.00 -2.87 -19.73
C ALA A 533 12.62 -2.21 -19.84
N LYS A 534 11.66 -2.73 -19.08
CA LYS A 534 10.27 -2.26 -19.05
C LYS A 534 9.93 -1.73 -17.65
N PRO A 535 8.96 -0.80 -17.54
CA PRO A 535 8.46 -0.41 -16.25
C PRO A 535 7.97 -1.64 -15.48
N LEU A 536 8.28 -1.70 -14.18
CA LEU A 536 8.01 -2.82 -13.27
C LEU A 536 8.91 -4.05 -13.45
N ASP A 537 9.93 -4.01 -14.31
CA ASP A 537 11.00 -5.01 -14.27
C ASP A 537 11.77 -4.90 -12.94
N TYR A 538 11.97 -6.04 -12.30
CA TYR A 538 12.69 -6.12 -11.03
C TYR A 538 14.20 -6.24 -11.29
N LEU A 539 14.95 -5.20 -10.92
CA LEU A 539 16.38 -5.13 -11.13
C LEU A 539 17.10 -5.08 -9.79
N GLN A 540 18.27 -5.71 -9.71
CA GLN A 540 19.23 -5.50 -8.63
C GLN A 540 20.46 -4.82 -9.22
N PHE A 541 20.63 -3.53 -8.92
CA PHE A 541 21.88 -2.84 -9.19
C PHE A 541 22.91 -3.39 -8.20
N GLN A 542 23.89 -4.13 -8.72
CA GLN A 542 24.80 -4.90 -7.90
C GLN A 542 25.46 -4.03 -6.82
N ARG A 543 25.45 -4.52 -5.58
CA ARG A 543 26.00 -3.85 -4.38
C ARG A 543 25.29 -2.55 -3.95
N ILE A 544 24.29 -2.07 -4.70
CA ILE A 544 23.57 -0.82 -4.40
C ILE A 544 22.21 -1.12 -3.78
N GLY A 545 21.35 -1.84 -4.49
CA GLY A 545 19.96 -2.05 -4.09
C GLY A 545 19.10 -2.65 -5.18
N TYR A 546 17.80 -2.68 -4.92
CA TYR A 546 16.79 -3.07 -5.89
C TYR A 546 16.15 -1.85 -6.52
N PHE A 547 15.90 -1.95 -7.82
CA PHE A 547 15.42 -0.87 -8.66
C PHE A 547 14.36 -1.38 -9.64
N THR A 548 13.56 -0.45 -10.13
CA THR A 548 12.66 -0.65 -11.28
C THR A 548 12.84 0.51 -12.24
N MET A 549 12.63 0.28 -13.53
CA MET A 549 12.45 1.39 -14.46
C MET A 549 11.14 2.13 -14.14
N ASP A 550 11.19 3.46 -14.09
CA ASP A 550 10.00 4.29 -13.85
C ASP A 550 9.19 4.43 -15.13
N LYS A 551 7.87 4.60 -15.00
CA LYS A 551 6.96 4.79 -16.12
C LYS A 551 7.23 6.08 -16.93
N ASP A 552 7.90 7.06 -16.33
CA ASP A 552 8.27 8.32 -17.00
C ASP A 552 9.53 8.15 -17.88
N SER A 553 10.15 6.96 -17.90
CA SER A 553 11.34 6.69 -18.73
C SER A 553 11.01 6.76 -20.21
N THR A 554 11.94 7.28 -20.99
CA THR A 554 11.90 7.29 -22.46
C THR A 554 13.17 6.65 -23.01
N PRO A 555 13.21 6.24 -24.30
CA PRO A 555 14.42 5.67 -24.90
C PRO A 555 15.66 6.57 -24.77
N ASP A 556 15.48 7.90 -24.75
CA ASP A 556 16.56 8.88 -24.63
C ASP A 556 16.84 9.32 -23.18
N HIS A 557 15.93 9.00 -22.25
CA HIS A 557 16.04 9.37 -20.83
C HIS A 557 15.54 8.24 -19.94
N LEU A 558 16.45 7.35 -19.56
CA LEU A 558 16.16 6.22 -18.68
C LEU A 558 16.08 6.70 -17.22
N ILE A 559 15.00 6.34 -16.53
CA ILE A 559 14.79 6.70 -15.12
C ILE A 559 14.62 5.42 -14.30
N PHE A 560 15.42 5.26 -13.25
CA PHE A 560 15.30 4.12 -12.33
C PHE A 560 14.96 4.57 -10.91
N ASN A 561 13.90 3.98 -10.35
CA ASN A 561 13.49 4.19 -8.97
C ASN A 561 14.15 3.15 -8.07
N ARG A 562 14.80 3.59 -6.98
CA ARG A 562 15.24 2.67 -5.93
C ARG A 562 14.02 2.16 -5.16
N THR A 563 13.74 0.87 -5.29
CA THR A 563 12.71 0.20 -4.51
C THR A 563 13.13 0.13 -3.04
N VAL A 564 14.28 -0.49 -2.78
CA VAL A 564 14.86 -0.66 -1.44
C VAL A 564 16.37 -0.93 -1.53
N GLY A 565 17.16 -0.44 -0.56
CA GLY A 565 18.60 -0.77 -0.46
C GLY A 565 18.87 -2.22 -0.06
N LEU A 566 20.10 -2.72 -0.24
CA LEU A 566 20.45 -4.12 0.10
C LEU A 566 20.39 -4.46 1.60
N LYS A 567 20.54 -3.45 2.47
CA LYS A 567 20.52 -3.59 3.93
C LYS A 567 19.73 -2.45 4.53
N ASP A 568 19.25 -2.65 5.75
CA ASP A 568 18.63 -1.59 6.54
C ASP A 568 19.70 -0.63 7.08
N THR A 569 19.48 0.67 6.84
CA THR A 569 20.34 1.79 7.28
C THR A 569 19.77 2.55 8.47
N TRP A 570 18.47 2.45 8.76
CA TRP A 570 17.79 3.24 9.79
C TRP A 570 18.08 2.75 11.21
N ASN A 571 18.17 1.43 11.40
CA ASN A 571 18.58 0.83 12.67
C ASN A 571 20.00 1.21 13.13
N LYS A 572 20.82 1.79 12.24
CA LYS A 572 22.16 2.32 12.55
C LYS A 572 22.20 3.83 12.76
N ILE A 573 21.21 4.57 12.26
CA ILE A 573 21.14 6.04 12.39
C ILE A 573 20.51 6.41 13.75
N ASN A 574 19.62 5.56 14.29
CA ASN A 574 18.97 5.76 15.60
C ASN A 574 19.73 5.13 16.79
N LYS A 575 20.97 4.68 16.58
CA LYS A 575 21.90 4.27 17.63
C LYS A 575 23.11 5.19 17.62
#